data_AF-A0A124SFI7-F1
#
_entry.id   AF-A0A124SFI7-F1
#
_cell.length_a   1.000
_cell.length_b   1.000
_cell.length_c   1.000
_cell.angle_alpha   90.00
_cell.angle_beta   90.00
_cell.angle_gamma   90.00
#
_symmetry.space_group_name_H-M   'P 1'
#
loop_
_entity.id
_entity.type
_entity.pdbx_description
1 polymer ?
#
loop_
_entity_poly.entity_id
_entity_poly.type
_entity_poly.pdbx_seq_one_letter_code
_entity_poly.pdbx_strand_id
1 'polypeptide(L)'
;ILGAQTPFFYIFRERELIYDLIEASIERVEGVGIIGGEEAINWGLSGPMLRASGRQWNLRKVDHYECYDEFDWEVQWQKEGDSLARYLIRISEMTESIKIIQQALEGIPGGPYENLEIRRFDRVKDNVWNEFDYRFISKKPSPTFELSKQELYARVEAPKGELRIFLIGDKGVFPCRYKIHPLRFINL
;
A
#
# COMPACT_ATOMS: atom_id res chain seq x y z
N ILE A 1 15.12 -5.72 25.54
CA ILE A 1 14.34 -6.96 25.75
C ILE A 1 14.52 -7.81 24.50
N LEU A 2 15.47 -8.74 24.54
CA LEU A 2 15.60 -9.82 23.56
C LEU A 2 14.38 -10.72 23.73
N GLY A 3 13.56 -10.89 22.69
CA GLY A 3 12.44 -11.83 22.77
C GLY A 3 11.30 -11.53 21.83
N ALA A 4 11.57 -11.54 20.52
CA ALA A 4 10.63 -11.90 19.45
C ALA A 4 11.25 -11.51 18.09
N GLN A 5 12.34 -12.18 17.71
CA GLN A 5 12.57 -12.38 16.27
C GLN A 5 11.42 -13.27 15.81
N THR A 6 10.36 -12.67 15.30
CA THR A 6 9.20 -13.40 14.79
C THR A 6 9.67 -14.33 13.67
N PRO A 7 9.04 -15.52 13.50
CA PRO A 7 9.43 -16.50 12.47
C PRO A 7 9.56 -15.88 11.07
N PHE A 8 8.74 -14.85 10.80
CA PHE A 8 8.75 -14.08 9.55
C PHE A 8 10.12 -13.46 9.20
N PHE A 9 10.83 -12.88 10.18
CA PHE A 9 12.14 -12.26 9.93
C PHE A 9 13.25 -13.30 9.76
N TYR A 10 13.12 -14.47 10.37
CA TYR A 10 14.11 -15.55 10.24
C TYR A 10 13.99 -16.25 8.87
N ILE A 11 12.77 -16.46 8.39
CA ILE A 11 12.49 -17.09 7.09
C ILE A 11 13.07 -16.28 5.92
N PHE A 12 13.03 -14.94 5.97
CA PHE A 12 13.65 -14.11 4.94
C PHE A 12 15.18 -14.05 5.02
N ARG A 13 15.76 -14.39 6.17
CA ARG A 13 17.21 -14.35 6.41
C ARG A 13 17.91 -15.64 5.98
N GLU A 14 17.22 -16.77 5.96
CA GLU A 14 17.67 -18.01 5.29
C GLU A 14 17.63 -17.83 3.76
N ARG A 15 18.54 -16.99 3.25
CA ARG A 15 18.68 -16.73 1.82
C ARG A 15 19.23 -17.95 1.06
N GLU A 16 20.01 -18.81 1.71
CA GLU A 16 20.73 -19.92 1.05
C GLU A 16 19.80 -21.00 0.47
N LEU A 17 18.70 -21.36 1.14
CA LEU A 17 17.72 -22.32 0.60
C LEU A 17 16.86 -21.77 -0.55
N ILE A 18 16.75 -20.44 -0.63
CA ILE A 18 15.97 -19.77 -1.68
C ILE A 18 16.79 -19.69 -2.98
N TYR A 19 18.12 -19.52 -2.90
CA TYR A 19 18.97 -19.41 -4.09
C TYR A 19 19.02 -20.70 -4.93
N ASP A 20 19.09 -21.88 -4.31
CA ASP A 20 19.13 -23.16 -5.04
C ASP A 20 17.79 -23.45 -5.77
N LEU A 21 16.66 -23.10 -5.16
CA LEU A 21 15.34 -23.19 -5.79
C LEU A 21 15.16 -22.12 -6.88
N ILE A 22 15.82 -20.97 -6.72
CA ILE A 22 15.83 -19.86 -7.66
C ILE A 22 16.68 -20.20 -8.89
N GLU A 23 17.81 -20.89 -8.79
CA GLU A 23 18.70 -21.16 -9.93
C GLU A 23 17.99 -21.89 -11.08
N ALA A 24 17.29 -22.99 -10.79
CA ALA A 24 16.46 -23.70 -11.78
C ALA A 24 15.25 -22.86 -12.27
N SER A 25 14.82 -21.87 -11.49
CA SER A 25 13.71 -20.98 -11.83
C SER A 25 14.18 -19.76 -12.63
N ILE A 26 15.44 -19.32 -12.47
CA ILE A 26 16.04 -18.19 -13.18
C ILE A 26 16.02 -18.49 -14.67
N GLU A 27 16.49 -19.67 -15.09
CA GLU A 27 16.52 -20.05 -16.50
C GLU A 27 15.13 -20.01 -17.18
N ARG A 28 14.05 -20.15 -16.41
CA ARG A 28 12.67 -20.13 -16.94
C ARG A 28 12.08 -18.72 -17.08
N VAL A 29 12.66 -17.74 -16.40
CA VAL A 29 12.06 -16.43 -16.15
C VAL A 29 12.95 -15.29 -16.66
N GLU A 30 14.26 -15.53 -16.75
CA GLU A 30 15.25 -14.64 -17.35
C GLU A 30 14.95 -14.42 -18.84
N GLY A 31 14.93 -13.15 -19.25
CA GLY A 31 14.66 -12.77 -20.64
C GLY A 31 13.21 -12.98 -21.11
N VAL A 32 12.30 -13.41 -20.24
CA VAL A 32 10.89 -13.64 -20.59
C VAL A 32 10.04 -12.39 -20.32
N GLY A 33 9.26 -11.99 -21.32
CA GLY A 33 8.30 -10.88 -21.20
C GLY A 33 8.97 -9.55 -20.91
N ILE A 34 10.05 -9.25 -21.63
CA ILE A 34 10.78 -7.98 -21.57
C ILE A 34 9.85 -6.84 -21.99
N ILE A 35 9.78 -5.79 -21.18
CA ILE A 35 9.01 -4.58 -21.49
C ILE A 35 9.94 -3.38 -21.41
N GLY A 36 10.01 -2.60 -22.49
CA GLY A 36 10.78 -1.36 -22.52
C GLY A 36 10.18 -0.27 -21.64
N GLY A 37 11.02 0.64 -21.15
CA GLY A 37 10.55 1.75 -20.29
C GLY A 37 9.60 2.72 -20.97
N GLU A 38 9.67 2.88 -22.29
CA GLU A 38 8.72 3.70 -23.07
C GLU A 38 7.42 2.95 -23.35
N GLU A 39 7.51 1.66 -23.68
CA GLU A 39 6.34 0.79 -23.87
C GLU A 39 5.51 0.70 -22.59
N ALA A 40 6.16 0.56 -21.43
CA ALA A 40 5.49 0.54 -20.13
C ALA A 40 4.68 1.81 -19.87
N ILE A 41 5.20 2.98 -20.26
CA ILE A 41 4.48 4.26 -20.12
C ILE A 41 3.31 4.34 -21.11
N ASN A 42 3.54 3.96 -22.37
CA ASN A 42 2.52 3.97 -23.41
C ASN A 42 1.34 3.05 -23.10
N TRP A 43 1.60 1.90 -22.46
CA TRP A 43 0.57 0.97 -22.00
C TRP A 43 -0.05 1.36 -20.65
N GLY A 44 0.47 2.39 -19.98
CA GLY A 44 -0.02 2.84 -18.68
C GLY A 44 0.31 1.89 -17.52
N LEU A 45 1.32 1.04 -17.67
CA LEU A 45 1.79 0.14 -16.61
C LEU A 45 2.30 0.94 -15.41
N SER A 46 2.08 0.41 -14.21
CA SER A 46 2.45 1.08 -12.97
C SER A 46 3.08 0.14 -11.94
N GLY A 47 3.69 0.74 -10.92
CA GLY A 47 4.40 0.07 -9.83
C GLY A 47 5.51 -0.84 -10.29
N PRO A 48 5.50 -2.14 -9.94
CA PRO A 48 6.64 -3.03 -10.17
C PRO A 48 6.87 -3.34 -11.65
N MET A 49 5.83 -3.27 -12.48
CA MET A 49 5.97 -3.43 -13.94
C MET A 49 6.81 -2.28 -14.51
N LEU A 50 6.46 -1.04 -14.15
CA LEU A 50 7.15 0.16 -14.58
C LEU A 50 8.58 0.25 -14.02
N ARG A 51 8.74 -0.14 -12.75
CA ARG A 51 10.05 -0.14 -12.06
C ARG A 51 11.00 -1.22 -12.55
N ALA A 52 10.49 -2.35 -13.05
CA ALA A 52 11.31 -3.38 -13.70
C ALA A 52 11.87 -2.90 -15.04
N SER A 53 11.17 -1.99 -15.72
CA SER A 53 11.55 -1.43 -17.03
C SER A 53 12.45 -0.20 -16.95
N GLY A 54 13.18 -0.01 -15.85
CA GLY A 54 14.18 1.07 -15.70
C GLY A 54 13.63 2.43 -15.25
N ARG A 55 12.37 2.52 -14.82
CA ARG A 55 11.75 3.79 -14.40
C ARG A 55 11.63 3.88 -12.88
N GLN A 56 12.34 4.83 -12.27
CA GLN A 56 12.26 5.11 -10.83
C GLN A 56 10.98 5.87 -10.47
N TRP A 57 9.84 5.17 -10.49
CA TRP A 57 8.52 5.76 -10.22
C TRP A 57 7.81 5.05 -9.07
N ASN A 58 7.41 5.80 -8.04
CA ASN A 58 6.66 5.28 -6.90
C ASN A 58 5.83 6.40 -6.28
N LEU A 59 4.51 6.23 -6.18
CA LEU A 59 3.62 7.29 -5.69
C LEU A 59 3.91 7.71 -4.25
N ARG A 60 4.46 6.82 -3.41
CA ARG A 60 4.79 7.13 -2.02
C ARG A 60 5.83 8.24 -1.87
N LYS A 61 6.72 8.43 -2.87
CA LYS A 61 7.71 9.51 -2.91
C LYS A 61 7.29 10.70 -3.79
N VAL A 62 6.30 10.53 -4.66
CA VAL A 62 5.87 11.57 -5.62
C VAL A 62 4.69 12.37 -5.06
N ASP A 63 3.67 11.66 -4.58
CA ASP A 63 2.43 12.27 -4.07
C ASP A 63 2.52 12.55 -2.56
N HIS A 64 3.60 12.12 -1.88
CA HIS A 64 3.90 12.44 -0.47
C HIS A 64 2.70 12.23 0.47
N TYR A 65 1.98 11.12 0.31
CA TYR A 65 0.79 10.83 1.10
C TYR A 65 1.14 10.13 2.42
N GLU A 66 0.28 10.29 3.43
CA GLU A 66 0.49 9.77 4.80
C GLU A 66 1.80 10.30 5.41
N CYS A 67 2.65 9.42 5.94
CA CYS A 67 3.92 9.75 6.60
C CYS A 67 5.12 9.05 5.95
N TYR A 68 5.03 8.67 4.66
CA TYR A 68 6.12 7.96 3.96
C TYR A 68 7.41 8.78 3.81
N ASP A 69 7.33 10.11 3.99
CA ASP A 69 8.48 11.02 3.93
C ASP A 69 9.31 11.04 5.21
N GLU A 70 8.74 10.62 6.33
CA GLU A 70 9.44 10.56 7.61
C GLU A 70 10.36 9.33 7.72
N PHE A 71 10.17 8.34 6.84
CA PHE A 71 10.93 7.11 6.82
C PHE A 71 12.09 7.16 5.83
N ASP A 72 13.22 6.56 6.21
CA ASP A 72 14.38 6.34 5.35
C ASP A 72 14.23 5.03 4.57
N TRP A 73 13.87 5.13 3.29
CA TRP A 73 13.70 4.00 2.39
C TRP A 73 13.97 4.41 0.94
N GLU A 74 14.35 3.44 0.12
CA GLU A 74 14.71 3.67 -1.29
C GLU A 74 13.76 2.97 -2.25
N VAL A 75 13.51 3.61 -3.40
CA VAL A 75 12.69 3.03 -4.46
C VAL A 75 13.49 1.97 -5.20
N GLN A 76 13.07 0.71 -5.06
CA GLN A 76 13.68 -0.42 -5.76
C GLN A 76 13.26 -0.44 -7.23
N TRP A 77 14.24 -0.53 -8.13
CA TRP A 77 14.06 -0.56 -9.59
C TRP A 77 15.11 -1.48 -10.23
N GLN A 78 14.84 -1.90 -11.46
CA GLN A 78 15.72 -2.76 -12.28
C GLN A 78 15.67 -2.25 -13.72
N LYS A 79 16.63 -2.63 -14.56
CA LYS A 79 16.75 -2.10 -15.94
C LYS A 79 16.28 -3.10 -17.00
N GLU A 80 16.30 -4.38 -16.67
CA GLU A 80 16.20 -5.51 -17.59
C GLU A 80 14.79 -5.68 -18.16
N GLY A 81 13.75 -5.24 -17.42
CA GLY A 81 12.35 -5.27 -17.87
C GLY A 81 11.75 -6.67 -18.00
N ASP A 82 12.52 -7.71 -17.67
CA ASP A 82 12.12 -9.11 -17.78
C ASP A 82 11.34 -9.58 -16.54
N SER A 83 10.87 -10.82 -16.59
CA SER A 83 10.10 -11.38 -15.49
C SER A 83 10.95 -11.62 -14.23
N LEU A 84 12.26 -11.79 -14.38
CA LEU A 84 13.19 -11.95 -13.26
C LEU A 84 13.37 -10.63 -12.51
N ALA A 85 13.57 -9.51 -13.22
CA ALA A 85 13.61 -8.17 -12.66
C ALA A 85 12.35 -7.85 -11.86
N ARG A 86 11.16 -8.23 -12.38
CA ARG A 86 9.89 -8.08 -11.66
C ARG A 86 9.87 -8.86 -10.35
N TYR A 87 10.40 -10.08 -10.35
CA TYR A 87 10.51 -10.91 -9.15
C TYR A 87 11.48 -10.30 -8.13
N LEU A 88 12.69 -9.93 -8.58
CA LEU A 88 13.72 -9.33 -7.73
C LEU A 88 13.22 -8.05 -7.05
N ILE A 89 12.51 -7.18 -7.78
CA ILE A 89 11.90 -5.98 -7.21
C ILE A 89 10.94 -6.33 -6.07
N ARG A 90 10.12 -7.38 -6.18
CA ARG A 90 9.21 -7.75 -5.08
C ARG A 90 9.95 -8.17 -3.83
N ILE A 91 11.03 -8.92 -3.98
CA ILE A 91 11.85 -9.35 -2.84
C ILE A 91 12.53 -8.14 -2.19
N SER A 92 13.05 -7.22 -3.00
CA SER A 92 13.63 -5.98 -2.48
C SER A 92 12.58 -5.09 -1.80
N GLU A 93 11.37 -4.97 -2.37
CA GLU A 93 10.26 -4.24 -1.75
C GLU A 93 9.82 -4.83 -0.40
N MET A 94 9.84 -6.16 -0.26
CA MET A 94 9.56 -6.81 1.02
C MET A 94 10.62 -6.43 2.07
N THR A 95 11.88 -6.37 1.66
CA THR A 95 12.99 -5.95 2.53
C THR A 95 12.84 -4.49 2.96
N GLU A 96 12.53 -3.58 2.02
CA GLU A 96 12.25 -2.17 2.34
C GLU A 96 11.00 -1.99 3.19
N SER A 97 9.96 -2.82 2.98
CA SER A 97 8.75 -2.78 3.81
C SER A 97 9.06 -3.16 5.26
N ILE A 98 9.94 -4.15 5.46
CA ILE A 98 10.44 -4.50 6.79
C ILE A 98 11.19 -3.32 7.42
N LYS A 99 12.06 -2.64 6.66
CA LYS A 99 12.81 -1.47 7.12
C LYS A 99 11.87 -0.35 7.60
N ILE A 100 10.82 -0.06 6.82
CA ILE A 100 9.80 0.94 7.19
C ILE A 100 9.05 0.53 8.46
N ILE A 101 8.63 -0.74 8.57
CA ILE A 101 7.92 -1.23 9.76
C ILE A 101 8.78 -1.08 11.02
N GLN A 102 10.08 -1.38 10.93
CA GLN A 102 11.00 -1.23 12.06
C GLN A 102 11.13 0.23 12.49
N GLN A 103 11.29 1.16 11.55
CA GLN A 103 11.34 2.60 11.85
C GLN A 103 10.00 3.10 12.43
N ALA A 104 8.88 2.64 11.89
CA ALA A 104 7.55 2.99 12.39
C ALA A 104 7.34 2.51 13.83
N LEU A 105 7.82 1.32 14.19
CA LEU A 105 7.74 0.78 15.55
C LEU A 105 8.53 1.62 16.57
N GLU A 106 9.68 2.15 16.16
CA GLU A 106 10.51 3.04 17.01
C GLU A 106 9.89 4.44 17.13
N GLY A 107 9.20 4.90 16.08
CA GLY A 107 8.65 6.24 15.97
C GLY A 107 7.18 6.40 16.34
N ILE A 108 6.50 5.40 16.91
CA ILE A 108 5.05 5.48 17.19
C ILE A 108 4.75 6.65 18.14
N PRO A 109 4.06 7.72 17.69
CA PRO A 109 3.63 8.77 18.59
C PRO A 109 2.47 8.29 19.45
N GLY A 110 2.46 8.66 20.73
CA GLY A 110 1.26 8.52 21.55
C GLY A 110 0.17 9.49 21.10
N GLY A 111 -1.09 9.08 21.16
CA GLY A 111 -2.21 9.97 20.89
C GLY A 111 -3.49 9.26 20.45
N PRO A 112 -4.56 10.02 20.17
CA PRO A 112 -5.73 9.52 19.48
C PRO A 112 -5.39 8.91 18.12
N TYR A 113 -5.83 7.67 17.87
CA TYR A 113 -5.65 6.98 16.59
C TYR A 113 -6.81 7.22 15.60
N GLU A 114 -7.85 7.97 16.01
CA GLU A 114 -9.00 8.32 15.18
C GLU A 114 -9.02 9.84 14.96
N ASN A 115 -9.44 10.24 13.75
CA ASN A 115 -9.58 11.64 13.38
C ASN A 115 -10.50 12.39 14.36
N LEU A 116 -10.00 13.50 14.93
CA LEU A 116 -10.73 14.27 15.95
C LEU A 116 -12.05 14.87 15.42
N GLU A 117 -12.18 15.05 14.11
CA GLU A 117 -13.44 15.48 13.50
C GLU A 117 -14.52 14.40 13.56
N ILE A 118 -14.13 13.12 13.50
CA ILE A 118 -15.03 11.97 13.69
C ILE A 118 -15.46 11.87 15.16
N ARG A 119 -14.57 12.27 16.10
CA ARG A 119 -14.92 12.39 17.53
C ARG A 119 -15.98 13.44 17.84
N ARG A 120 -16.37 14.33 16.91
CA ARG A 120 -17.54 15.19 17.16
C ARG A 120 -18.82 14.37 17.34
N PHE A 121 -18.89 13.16 16.79
CA PHE A 121 -20.03 12.25 16.97
C PHE A 121 -19.91 11.37 18.22
N ASP A 122 -18.70 11.02 18.65
CA ASP A 122 -18.44 10.22 19.86
C ASP A 122 -18.31 11.08 21.14
N ARG A 123 -18.88 12.29 21.15
CA ARG A 123 -19.11 12.98 22.42
C ARG A 123 -20.42 12.48 23.00
N VAL A 124 -20.33 11.84 24.18
CA VAL A 124 -21.37 11.44 25.18
C VAL A 124 -21.22 9.94 25.44
N LYS A 125 -20.79 9.41 26.60
CA LYS A 125 -20.64 9.85 27.99
C LYS A 125 -19.59 8.93 28.66
N ASP A 126 -18.95 9.40 29.73
CA ASP A 126 -18.33 8.51 30.72
C ASP A 126 -19.42 7.59 31.29
N ASN A 127 -19.50 6.35 30.82
CA ASN A 127 -20.53 5.40 31.28
C ASN A 127 -19.90 4.22 32.02
N VAL A 128 -20.55 3.87 33.13
CA VAL A 128 -20.17 2.81 34.06
C VAL A 128 -20.25 1.45 33.37
N TRP A 129 -19.20 0.64 33.51
CA TRP A 129 -19.18 -0.75 33.02
C TRP A 129 -20.33 -1.57 33.66
N ASN A 130 -21.15 -2.25 32.82
CA ASN A 130 -22.27 -3.18 33.15
C ASN A 130 -23.73 -2.67 33.06
N GLU A 131 -24.03 -1.58 32.37
CA GLU A 131 -25.43 -1.17 32.11
C GLU A 131 -25.97 -1.71 30.77
N PHE A 132 -27.28 -2.04 30.71
CA PHE A 132 -27.95 -2.76 29.60
C PHE A 132 -27.64 -2.25 28.18
N ASP A 133 -27.19 -1.00 28.05
CA ASP A 133 -26.75 -0.37 26.81
C ASP A 133 -25.47 -0.95 26.18
N TYR A 134 -24.71 -1.83 26.87
CA TYR A 134 -23.50 -2.46 26.31
C TYR A 134 -23.75 -3.22 25.00
N ARG A 135 -24.97 -3.73 24.77
CA ARG A 135 -25.32 -4.46 23.53
C ARG A 135 -25.49 -3.54 22.32
N PHE A 136 -25.83 -2.28 22.51
CA PHE A 136 -26.07 -1.32 21.42
C PHE A 136 -24.79 -0.56 21.02
N ILE A 137 -23.80 -0.48 21.91
CA ILE A 137 -22.50 0.19 21.67
C ILE A 137 -21.63 -0.58 20.65
N SER A 138 -21.82 -1.89 20.47
CA SER A 138 -20.97 -2.68 19.56
C SER A 138 -21.11 -2.32 18.07
N LYS A 139 -22.22 -1.66 17.69
CA LYS A 139 -22.41 -1.18 16.32
C LYS A 139 -22.09 0.30 16.27
N LYS A 140 -20.84 0.64 15.99
CA LYS A 140 -20.48 2.01 15.56
C LYS A 140 -21.44 2.39 14.43
N PRO A 141 -22.27 3.43 14.58
CA PRO A 141 -23.13 3.88 13.50
C PRO A 141 -22.25 4.25 12.32
N SER A 142 -22.59 3.81 11.12
CA SER A 142 -21.82 4.17 9.92
C SER A 142 -21.82 5.69 9.78
N PRO A 143 -20.66 6.36 9.84
CA PRO A 143 -20.60 7.81 9.74
C PRO A 143 -21.16 8.22 8.38
N THR A 144 -22.35 8.81 8.42
CA THR A 144 -23.09 9.24 7.24
C THR A 144 -22.79 10.72 7.05
N PHE A 145 -21.82 11.05 6.21
CA PHE A 145 -21.44 12.42 5.91
C PHE A 145 -21.92 12.82 4.52
N GLU A 146 -22.40 14.06 4.40
CA GLU A 146 -22.75 14.63 3.11
C GLU A 146 -21.47 14.92 2.33
N LEU A 147 -21.34 14.32 1.16
CA LEU A 147 -20.21 14.59 0.27
C LEU A 147 -20.39 15.95 -0.38
N SER A 148 -19.40 16.84 -0.25
CA SER A 148 -19.42 18.11 -0.98
C SER A 148 -19.54 17.88 -2.49
N LYS A 149 -20.14 18.83 -3.21
CA LYS A 149 -20.33 18.72 -4.67
C LYS A 149 -19.02 18.99 -5.39
N GLN A 150 -18.14 18.00 -5.41
CA GLN A 150 -16.79 18.07 -5.96
C GLN A 150 -16.41 16.75 -6.64
N GLU A 151 -15.47 16.85 -7.58
CA GLU A 151 -14.79 15.70 -8.16
C GLU A 151 -13.49 15.47 -7.39
N LEU A 152 -13.31 14.26 -6.87
CA LEU A 152 -12.13 13.85 -6.11
C LEU A 152 -11.44 12.71 -6.84
N TYR A 153 -10.12 12.84 -6.98
CA TYR A 153 -9.28 11.82 -7.58
C TYR A 153 -8.17 11.47 -6.59
N ALA A 154 -8.29 10.29 -5.98
CA ALA A 154 -7.32 9.77 -5.03
C ALA A 154 -6.49 8.66 -5.68
N ARG A 155 -5.20 8.65 -5.38
CA ARG A 155 -4.25 7.65 -5.87
C ARG A 155 -3.44 7.09 -4.72
N VAL A 156 -3.21 5.78 -4.74
CA VAL A 156 -2.40 5.08 -3.74
C VAL A 156 -1.53 4.04 -4.44
N GLU A 157 -0.28 3.89 -4.01
CA GLU A 157 0.56 2.77 -4.44
C GLU A 157 0.11 1.51 -3.70
N ALA A 158 -0.63 0.63 -4.37
CA ALA A 158 -0.86 -0.71 -3.87
C ALA A 158 0.31 -1.64 -4.27
N PRO A 159 0.42 -2.84 -3.67
CA PRO A 159 1.50 -3.79 -4.00
C PRO A 159 1.51 -4.26 -5.46
N LYS A 160 0.49 -3.93 -6.27
CA LYS A 160 0.42 -4.28 -7.69
C LYS A 160 0.61 -3.08 -8.62
N GLY A 161 0.78 -1.88 -8.07
CA GLY A 161 0.96 -0.62 -8.78
C GLY A 161 0.03 0.47 -8.30
N GLU A 162 -0.42 1.33 -9.21
CA GLU A 162 -1.23 2.48 -8.87
C GLU A 162 -2.73 2.15 -8.81
N LEU A 163 -3.33 2.28 -7.63
CA LEU A 163 -4.77 2.21 -7.44
C LEU A 163 -5.34 3.63 -7.49
N ARG A 164 -6.28 3.87 -8.39
CA ARG A 164 -6.92 5.19 -8.52
C ARG A 164 -8.42 5.07 -8.28
N ILE A 165 -8.94 6.00 -7.50
CA ILE A 165 -10.37 6.10 -7.19
C ILE A 165 -10.81 7.50 -7.57
N PHE A 166 -11.74 7.57 -8.51
CA PHE A 166 -12.42 8.79 -8.93
C PHE A 166 -13.82 8.81 -8.32
N LEU A 167 -14.17 9.90 -7.63
CA LEU A 167 -15.41 10.08 -6.89
C LEU A 167 -16.04 11.42 -7.27
N ILE A 168 -17.35 11.43 -7.50
CA ILE A 168 -18.14 12.64 -7.72
C ILE A 168 -19.21 12.71 -6.62
N GLY A 169 -19.13 13.75 -5.80
CA GLY A 169 -20.14 14.05 -4.77
C GLY A 169 -21.27 14.93 -5.32
N ASP A 170 -22.49 14.75 -4.79
CA ASP A 170 -23.66 15.59 -5.10
C ASP A 170 -24.47 15.94 -3.85
N LYS A 171 -23.79 16.35 -2.76
CA LYS A 171 -24.40 16.67 -1.44
C LYS A 171 -25.20 15.55 -0.77
N GLY A 172 -25.32 14.39 -1.43
CA GLY A 172 -25.90 13.19 -0.87
C GLY A 172 -24.93 12.41 0.01
N VAL A 173 -25.49 11.44 0.72
CA VAL A 173 -24.76 10.43 1.51
C VAL A 173 -23.99 9.47 0.59
N PHE A 174 -24.53 9.19 -0.59
CA PHE A 174 -23.92 8.32 -1.57
C PHE A 174 -23.24 9.14 -2.67
N PRO A 175 -22.06 8.72 -3.16
CA PRO A 175 -21.44 9.36 -4.30
C PRO A 175 -22.35 9.21 -5.53
N CYS A 176 -22.49 10.29 -6.30
CA CYS A 176 -23.22 10.27 -7.56
C CYS A 176 -22.58 9.31 -8.56
N ARG A 177 -21.25 9.28 -8.59
CA ARG A 177 -20.46 8.34 -9.38
C ARG A 177 -19.18 8.02 -8.64
N TYR A 178 -18.78 6.76 -8.68
CA TYR A 178 -17.42 6.36 -8.35
C TYR A 178 -16.87 5.47 -9.47
N LYS A 179 -15.60 5.63 -9.79
CA LYS A 179 -14.89 4.82 -10.77
C LYS A 179 -13.57 4.38 -10.17
N ILE A 180 -13.39 3.07 -10.09
CA ILE A 180 -12.12 2.47 -9.72
C ILE A 180 -11.35 2.23 -11.02
N HIS A 181 -10.09 2.63 -11.05
CA HIS A 181 -9.12 2.15 -12.02
C HIS A 181 -8.34 1.01 -11.37
N PRO A 182 -8.75 -0.25 -11.63
CA PRO A 182 -8.11 -1.39 -11.03
C PRO A 182 -6.72 -1.61 -11.61
N LEU A 183 -5.77 -1.85 -10.72
CA LEU A 183 -4.37 -2.05 -11.06
C LEU A 183 -4.14 -3.20 -12.04
N ARG A 184 -4.88 -4.28 -11.83
CA ARG A 184 -4.71 -5.52 -12.60
C ARG A 184 -5.25 -5.42 -14.02
N PHE A 185 -6.17 -4.50 -14.31
CA PHE A 185 -6.77 -4.41 -15.64
C PHE A 185 -5.78 -3.88 -16.68
N ILE A 186 -4.86 -3.00 -16.26
CA ILE A 186 -3.85 -2.42 -17.15
C ILE A 186 -2.66 -3.38 -17.34
N ASN A 187 -2.40 -4.25 -16.35
CA ASN A 187 -1.31 -5.21 -16.39
C ASN A 187 -1.70 -6.56 -17.04
N LEU A 188 -2.90 -6.70 -17.62
CA LEU A 188 -3.45 -7.97 -18.12
C LEU A 188 -3.18 -8.20 -19.60
#